data_AF-A0A2E6DND3-F1
#
_entry.id   AF-A0A2E6DND3-F1
#
_cell.length_a   1.000
_cell.length_b   1.000
_cell.length_c   1.000
_cell.angle_alpha   90.00
_cell.angle_beta   90.00
_cell.angle_gamma   90.00
#
_symmetry.space_group_name_H-M   'P 1'
#
loop_
_entity.id
_entity.type
_entity.pdbx_description
1 polymer ?
#
loop_
_entity_poly.entity_id
_entity_poly.type
_entity_poly.pdbx_seq_one_letter_code
_entity_poly.pdbx_strand_id
1 'polypeptide(L)'
;GYLETSVRTRLEHHIAETLKPAIASIGPVLEEQIVLTGGTVRALAQLIHTTRRGEVPDDINGLGIDCSDLGHLVKKLSELSLPARLALPGMKQRRSLHLPLAVATLRQTMRSLGVHEASVSTMGLRDGLLARLMTQARAA
;
A
#
# COMPACT_ATOMS: atom_id res chain seq x y z
N GLY A 1 -17.67 0.35 12.71
CA GLY A 1 -16.45 0.75 11.99
C GLY A 1 -16.53 0.26 10.55
N TYR A 2 -15.92 0.96 9.59
CA TYR A 2 -16.08 0.71 8.15
C TYR A 2 -15.62 -0.69 7.67
N LEU A 3 -14.92 -1.46 8.53
CA LEU A 3 -14.55 -2.85 8.27
C LEU A 3 -14.71 -3.67 9.55
N GLU A 4 -15.86 -4.32 9.72
CA GLU A 4 -16.08 -5.26 10.82
C GLU A 4 -15.06 -6.41 10.78
N THR A 5 -14.73 -6.96 11.95
CA THR A 5 -13.74 -8.04 12.08
C THR A 5 -14.08 -9.25 11.20
N SER A 6 -15.35 -9.68 11.18
CA SER A 6 -15.83 -10.79 10.35
C SER A 6 -15.64 -10.53 8.86
N VAL A 7 -15.95 -9.31 8.40
CA VAL A 7 -15.76 -8.87 7.02
C VAL A 7 -14.28 -8.82 6.66
N ARG A 8 -13.43 -8.29 7.55
CA ARG A 8 -11.98 -8.26 7.37
C ARG A 8 -11.41 -9.66 7.21
N THR A 9 -11.76 -10.60 8.09
CA THR A 9 -11.26 -11.99 8.02
C THR A 9 -11.66 -12.67 6.71
N ARG A 10 -12.91 -12.50 6.27
CA ARG A 10 -13.37 -13.02 4.97
C ARG A 10 -12.65 -12.40 3.79
N LEU A 11 -12.41 -11.09 3.84
CA LEU A 11 -11.64 -10.36 2.82
C LEU A 11 -10.19 -10.85 2.77
N GLU A 12 -9.54 -10.97 3.91
CA GLU A 12 -8.15 -11.45 4.01
C GLU A 12 -8.02 -12.86 3.46
N HIS A 13 -8.95 -13.76 3.79
CA HIS A 13 -8.99 -15.10 3.22
C HIS A 13 -9.19 -15.08 1.71
N HIS A 14 -10.17 -14.30 1.21
CA HIS A 14 -10.43 -14.19 -0.21
C HIS A 14 -9.22 -13.65 -0.99
N ILE A 15 -8.51 -12.65 -0.46
CA ILE A 15 -7.28 -12.13 -1.07
C ILE A 15 -6.21 -13.21 -1.12
N ALA A 16 -5.99 -13.95 -0.03
CA ALA A 16 -5.00 -15.02 0.02
C ALA A 16 -5.28 -16.07 -1.06
N GLU A 17 -6.52 -16.56 -1.15
CA GLU A 17 -6.93 -17.54 -2.16
C GLU A 17 -6.78 -17.01 -3.59
N THR A 18 -7.16 -15.75 -3.82
CA THR A 18 -7.08 -15.11 -5.14
C THR A 18 -5.64 -14.92 -5.60
N LEU A 19 -4.71 -14.66 -4.67
CA LEU A 19 -3.30 -14.43 -4.99
C LEU A 19 -2.49 -15.71 -5.19
N LYS A 20 -2.93 -16.87 -4.68
CA LYS A 20 -2.23 -18.17 -4.83
C LYS A 20 -1.69 -18.44 -6.25
N PRO A 21 -2.49 -18.37 -7.33
CA PRO A 21 -2.00 -18.67 -8.67
C PRO A 21 -0.95 -17.65 -9.14
N ALA A 22 -1.13 -16.36 -8.83
CA ALA A 22 -0.17 -15.32 -9.20
C ALA A 22 1.16 -15.49 -8.46
N ILE A 23 1.11 -15.78 -7.16
CA ILE A 23 2.30 -16.01 -6.33
C ILE A 23 3.06 -17.25 -6.82
N ALA A 24 2.35 -18.34 -7.14
CA ALA A 24 2.96 -19.54 -7.71
C ALA A 24 3.70 -19.26 -9.03
N SER A 25 3.21 -18.31 -9.85
CA SER A 25 3.85 -17.93 -11.11
C SER A 25 5.09 -17.04 -10.97
N ILE A 26 5.18 -16.27 -9.88
CA ILE A 26 6.31 -15.36 -9.61
C ILE A 26 7.54 -16.14 -9.12
N GLY A 27 7.35 -17.28 -8.45
CA GLY A 27 8.42 -18.04 -7.81
C GLY A 27 8.82 -17.44 -6.45
N PRO A 28 9.94 -17.89 -5.85
CA PRO A 28 10.38 -17.39 -4.56
C PRO A 28 10.70 -15.89 -4.61
N VAL A 29 10.01 -15.11 -3.77
CA VAL A 29 10.24 -13.67 -3.61
C VAL A 29 11.38 -13.48 -2.61
N LEU A 30 12.45 -12.78 -3.01
CA LEU A 30 13.49 -12.35 -2.09
C LEU A 30 12.98 -11.13 -1.30
N GLU A 31 13.18 -11.12 0.01
CA GLU A 31 12.67 -10.08 0.93
C GLU A 31 13.09 -8.65 0.55
N GLU A 32 14.17 -8.48 -0.21
CA GLU A 32 14.69 -7.17 -0.66
C GLU A 32 14.00 -6.58 -1.91
N GLN A 33 13.02 -7.26 -2.53
CA GLN A 33 12.54 -6.91 -3.88
C GLN A 33 11.15 -6.28 -4.00
N ILE A 34 10.42 -6.04 -2.91
CA ILE A 34 9.07 -5.47 -3.03
C ILE A 34 9.10 -3.94 -3.06
N VAL A 35 8.75 -3.41 -4.23
CA VAL A 35 8.51 -1.99 -4.45
C VAL A 35 7.03 -1.75 -4.67
N LEU A 36 6.46 -0.86 -3.87
CA LEU A 36 5.07 -0.46 -3.93
C LEU A 36 4.93 0.84 -4.71
N THR A 37 4.03 0.85 -5.69
CA THR A 37 3.71 2.03 -6.48
C THR A 37 2.22 2.38 -6.45
N GLY A 38 1.90 3.65 -6.67
CA GLY A 38 0.54 4.15 -6.78
C GLY A 38 0.15 5.17 -5.71
N GLY A 39 -0.93 5.91 -5.97
CA GLY A 39 -1.37 6.98 -5.09
C GLY A 39 -1.79 6.52 -3.69
N THR A 40 -2.30 5.29 -3.57
CA THR A 40 -2.67 4.70 -2.28
C THR A 40 -1.45 4.45 -1.42
N VAL A 41 -0.44 3.74 -1.93
CA VAL A 41 0.75 3.38 -1.13
C VAL A 41 1.55 4.63 -0.73
N ARG A 42 1.64 5.62 -1.62
CA ARG A 42 2.24 6.94 -1.29
C ARG A 42 1.50 7.65 -0.15
N ALA A 43 0.17 7.61 -0.17
CA ALA A 43 -0.65 8.15 0.91
C ALA A 43 -0.45 7.40 2.23
N LEU A 44 -0.32 6.08 2.16
CA LEU A 44 -0.10 5.25 3.34
C LEU A 44 1.28 5.51 3.93
N ALA A 45 2.33 5.59 3.12
CA ALA A 45 3.66 5.94 3.59
C ALA A 45 3.68 7.29 4.31
N GLN A 46 3.08 8.33 3.71
CA GLN A 46 2.94 9.64 4.38
C GLN A 46 2.21 9.51 5.71
N LEU A 47 1.07 8.80 5.74
CA LEU A 47 0.24 8.67 6.94
C LEU A 47 0.93 7.86 8.05
N ILE A 48 1.68 6.84 7.68
CA ILE A 48 2.49 6.01 8.58
C ILE A 48 3.59 6.85 9.21
N HIS A 49 4.42 7.52 8.40
CA HIS A 49 5.55 8.31 8.90
C HIS A 49 5.04 9.46 9.77
N THR A 50 4.02 10.20 9.32
CA THR A 50 3.51 11.35 10.07
C THR A 50 2.79 10.97 11.36
N THR A 51 1.93 9.92 11.34
CA THR A 51 1.04 9.66 12.47
C THR A 51 1.46 8.51 13.38
N ARG A 52 2.37 7.62 12.92
CA ARG A 52 2.92 6.53 13.75
C ARG A 52 4.36 6.83 14.15
N ARG A 53 5.18 7.32 13.21
CA ARG A 53 6.62 7.54 13.43
C ARG A 53 6.95 8.97 13.88
N GLY A 54 6.02 9.91 13.74
CA GLY A 54 6.21 11.31 14.14
C GLY A 54 7.12 12.10 13.19
N GLU A 55 7.34 11.58 11.99
CA GLU A 55 8.24 12.12 10.99
C GLU A 55 7.43 12.69 9.82
N VAL A 56 7.76 13.92 9.40
CA VAL A 56 7.22 14.50 8.17
C VAL A 56 8.28 14.34 7.09
N PRO A 57 8.17 13.32 6.21
CA PRO A 57 9.19 13.07 5.20
C PRO A 57 9.20 14.18 4.14
N ASP A 58 10.41 14.61 3.75
CA ASP A 58 10.61 15.54 2.64
C ASP A 58 10.39 14.86 1.27
N ASP A 59 10.67 13.56 1.17
CA ASP A 59 10.38 12.72 0.01
C ASP A 59 9.76 11.38 0.45
N ILE A 60 8.81 10.89 -0.34
CA ILE A 60 8.11 9.62 -0.13
C ILE A 60 8.82 8.47 -0.86
N ASN A 61 9.67 8.77 -1.85
CA ASN A 61 10.40 7.77 -2.60
C ASN A 61 11.44 7.06 -1.71
N GLY A 62 11.48 5.73 -1.77
CA GLY A 62 12.37 4.89 -0.96
C GLY A 62 11.89 4.63 0.46
N LEU A 63 10.82 5.27 0.94
CA LEU A 63 10.33 5.05 2.29
C LEU A 63 9.86 3.61 2.49
N GLY A 64 10.33 2.99 3.59
CA GLY A 64 9.92 1.66 4.02
C GLY A 64 8.56 1.67 4.73
N ILE A 65 7.73 0.67 4.42
CA ILE A 65 6.52 0.36 5.18
C ILE A 65 6.55 -1.10 5.60
N ASP A 66 6.15 -1.37 6.84
CA ASP A 66 6.12 -2.73 7.36
C ASP A 66 4.70 -3.25 7.60
N CYS A 67 4.54 -4.57 7.61
CA CYS A 67 3.25 -5.22 7.89
C CYS A 67 2.66 -4.80 9.24
N SER A 68 3.51 -4.38 10.19
CA SER A 68 3.08 -3.90 11.51
C SER A 68 2.43 -2.52 11.41
N ASP A 69 3.03 -1.56 10.68
CA ASP A 69 2.48 -0.23 10.39
C ASP A 69 1.08 -0.38 9.80
N LEU A 70 0.95 -1.24 8.79
CA LEU A 70 -0.32 -1.49 8.12
C LEU A 70 -1.35 -2.11 9.07
N GLY A 71 -0.93 -3.01 9.97
CA GLY A 71 -1.80 -3.60 10.98
C GLY A 71 -2.38 -2.56 11.95
N HIS A 72 -1.54 -1.65 12.45
CA HIS A 72 -1.99 -0.54 13.29
C HIS A 72 -2.93 0.39 12.52
N LEU A 73 -2.61 0.66 11.26
CA LEU A 73 -3.38 1.58 10.45
C LEU A 73 -4.75 1.01 10.09
N VAL A 74 -4.88 -0.30 9.83
CA VAL A 74 -6.19 -0.98 9.69
C VAL A 74 -7.04 -0.75 10.93
N LYS A 75 -6.48 -1.01 12.13
CA LYS A 75 -7.20 -0.83 13.39
C LYS A 75 -7.64 0.62 13.56
N LYS A 76 -6.71 1.57 13.48
CA LYS A 76 -6.97 3.01 13.62
C LYS A 76 -8.05 3.48 12.64
N LEU A 77 -7.93 3.16 11.36
CA LEU A 77 -8.89 3.60 10.33
C LEU A 77 -10.28 2.97 10.49
N SER A 78 -10.38 1.78 11.10
CA SER A 78 -11.65 1.11 11.38
C SER A 78 -12.45 1.77 12.52
N GLU A 79 -11.74 2.42 13.45
CA GLU A 79 -12.30 3.11 14.62
C GLU A 79 -12.68 4.56 14.30
N LEU A 80 -12.01 5.20 13.33
CA LEU A 80 -12.28 6.59 12.94
C LEU A 80 -13.62 6.73 12.18
N SER A 81 -14.33 7.82 12.49
CA SER A 81 -15.46 8.30 11.68
C SER A 81 -14.97 8.84 10.33
N LEU A 82 -15.88 9.01 9.36
CA LEU A 82 -15.52 9.60 8.06
C LEU A 82 -14.92 11.02 8.21
N PRO A 83 -15.53 11.95 8.98
CA PRO A 83 -14.91 13.26 9.24
C PRO A 83 -13.52 13.15 9.86
N ALA A 84 -13.32 12.25 10.82
CA ALA A 84 -12.01 12.08 11.46
C ALA A 84 -10.96 11.52 10.50
N ARG A 85 -11.36 10.63 9.57
CA ARG A 85 -10.47 10.19 8.48
C ARG A 85 -10.10 11.34 7.54
N LEU A 86 -11.05 12.22 7.21
CA LEU A 86 -10.81 13.38 6.35
C LEU A 86 -9.84 14.39 6.97
N ALA A 87 -9.81 14.48 8.30
CA ALA A 87 -8.86 15.31 9.03
C ALA A 87 -7.43 14.75 9.08
N LEU A 88 -7.20 13.51 8.60
CA LEU A 88 -5.85 12.94 8.59
C LEU A 88 -4.94 13.67 7.59
N PRO A 89 -3.64 13.85 7.91
CA PRO A 89 -2.68 14.52 7.04
C PRO A 89 -2.68 13.95 5.62
N GLY A 90 -2.78 14.82 4.61
CA GLY A 90 -2.72 14.44 3.21
C GLY A 90 -3.91 13.59 2.71
N MET A 91 -4.99 13.47 3.49
CA MET A 91 -6.20 12.75 3.07
C MET A 91 -6.96 13.52 1.98
N LYS A 92 -7.41 12.82 0.94
CA LYS A 92 -8.36 13.36 -0.07
C LYS A 92 -9.73 12.73 0.13
N GLN A 93 -10.80 13.46 -0.19
CA GLN A 93 -12.19 13.01 -0.07
C GLN A 93 -12.40 11.61 -0.65
N ARG A 94 -11.98 11.40 -1.91
CA ARG A 94 -12.12 10.11 -2.63
C ARG A 94 -11.40 8.94 -1.94
N ARG A 95 -10.33 9.19 -1.19
CA ARG A 95 -9.56 8.15 -0.49
C ARG A 95 -10.16 7.79 0.86
N SER A 96 -10.74 8.76 1.57
CA SER A 96 -11.23 8.59 2.96
C SER A 96 -12.26 7.47 3.14
N LEU A 97 -13.01 7.14 2.08
CA LEU A 97 -13.99 6.05 2.08
C LEU A 97 -13.30 4.69 1.99
N HIS A 98 -12.41 4.50 1.02
CA HIS A 98 -11.86 3.17 0.70
C HIS A 98 -10.51 2.87 1.35
N LEU A 99 -9.89 3.83 2.04
CA LEU A 99 -8.58 3.62 2.64
C LEU A 99 -8.52 2.42 3.61
N PRO A 100 -9.49 2.19 4.53
CA PRO A 100 -9.43 1.04 5.43
C PRO A 100 -9.35 -0.29 4.68
N LEU A 101 -10.13 -0.44 3.59
CA LEU A 101 -10.09 -1.61 2.71
C LEU A 101 -8.72 -1.72 2.02
N ALA A 102 -8.21 -0.61 1.49
CA ALA A 102 -6.94 -0.62 0.78
C ALA A 102 -5.74 -0.99 1.67
N VAL A 103 -5.72 -0.55 2.94
CA VAL A 103 -4.69 -0.98 3.90
C VAL A 103 -4.80 -2.47 4.20
N ALA A 104 -6.02 -2.98 4.43
CA ALA A 104 -6.24 -4.40 4.68
C ALA A 104 -5.81 -5.24 3.47
N THR A 105 -6.11 -4.80 2.25
CA THR A 105 -5.68 -5.45 1.02
C THR A 105 -4.16 -5.49 0.91
N LEU A 106 -3.50 -4.33 1.04
CA LEU A 106 -2.05 -4.26 0.93
C LEU A 106 -1.35 -5.14 1.98
N ARG A 107 -1.80 -5.07 3.24
CA ARG A 107 -1.25 -5.89 4.33
C ARG A 107 -1.39 -7.38 4.03
N GLN A 108 -2.56 -7.81 3.55
CA GLN A 108 -2.76 -9.21 3.25
C GLN A 108 -1.97 -9.66 2.01
N THR A 109 -1.81 -8.80 1.01
CA THR A 109 -0.95 -9.06 -0.15
C THR A 109 0.49 -9.27 0.30
N MET A 110 1.06 -8.40 1.15
CA MET A 110 2.41 -8.54 1.69
C MET A 110 2.56 -9.85 2.48
N ARG A 111 1.60 -10.18 3.35
CA ARG A 111 1.60 -11.46 4.09
C ARG A 111 1.55 -12.67 3.17
N SER A 112 0.77 -12.61 2.09
CA SER A 112 0.64 -13.70 1.13
C SER A 112 1.95 -13.92 0.36
N LEU A 113 2.69 -12.84 0.10
CA LEU A 113 4.03 -12.88 -0.51
C LEU A 113 5.13 -13.31 0.48
N GLY A 114 4.83 -13.43 1.78
CA GLY A 114 5.83 -13.72 2.81
C GLY A 114 6.75 -12.54 3.11
N VAL A 115 6.33 -11.31 2.80
CA VAL A 115 7.18 -10.12 2.90
C VAL A 115 6.78 -9.24 4.07
N HIS A 116 7.77 -8.88 4.89
CA HIS A 116 7.56 -8.08 6.10
C HIS A 116 7.66 -6.57 5.85
N GLU A 117 8.55 -6.16 4.94
CA GLU A 117 8.85 -4.77 4.61
C GLU A 117 8.79 -4.54 3.10
N ALA A 118 8.36 -3.36 2.69
CA ALA A 118 8.40 -2.95 1.29
C ALA A 118 8.76 -1.46 1.17
N SER A 119 9.44 -1.10 0.09
CA SER A 119 9.76 0.30 -0.21
C SER A 119 8.70 0.93 -1.09
N VAL A 120 8.45 2.23 -0.94
CA VAL A 120 7.54 2.98 -1.80
C VAL A 120 8.31 3.68 -2.91
N SER A 121 7.84 3.55 -4.15
CA SER A 121 8.35 4.35 -5.27
C SER A 121 7.37 5.46 -5.64
N THR A 122 7.87 6.62 -6.04
CA THR A 122 7.08 7.70 -6.66
C THR A 122 6.83 7.47 -8.15
N MET A 123 7.65 6.64 -8.80
CA MET A 123 7.46 6.20 -10.17
C MET A 123 6.38 5.14 -10.28
N GLY A 124 5.77 5.00 -11.47
CA GLY A 124 4.77 3.98 -11.76
C GLY A 124 4.58 3.77 -13.26
N LEU A 125 3.37 3.35 -13.65
CA LEU A 125 3.06 2.97 -15.03
C LEU A 125 3.37 4.07 -16.06
N ARG A 126 3.09 5.33 -15.70
CA ARG A 126 3.33 6.48 -16.59
C ARG A 126 4.82 6.68 -16.85
N ASP A 127 5.65 6.57 -15.81
CA ASP A 127 7.10 6.73 -15.90
C ASP A 127 7.72 5.59 -16.70
N GLY A 128 7.25 4.35 -16.47
CA GLY A 128 7.68 3.19 -17.26
C GLY A 128 7.33 3.31 -18.75
N LEU A 129 6.14 3.82 -19.08
CA LEU A 129 5.75 4.08 -20.45
C LEU A 129 6.63 5.15 -21.11
N LEU A 130 6.86 6.27 -20.41
CA LEU A 130 7.72 7.34 -20.90
C LEU A 130 9.15 6.84 -21.16
N ALA A 131 9.73 6.11 -20.20
CA ALA A 131 11.07 5.53 -20.33
C ALA A 131 11.15 4.63 -21.58
N ARG A 132 10.16 3.76 -21.79
CA ARG A 132 10.09 2.89 -22.96
C ARG A 132 10.05 3.68 -24.28
N LEU A 133 9.22 4.72 -24.34
CA LEU A 133 9.11 5.57 -25.54
C LEU A 133 10.43 6.30 -25.84
N MET A 134 11.12 6.80 -24.81
CA MET A 134 12.41 7.47 -24.97
C MET A 134 13.51 6.53 -25.43
N THR A 135 13.55 5.29 -24.93
CA THR A 135 14.51 4.28 -25.40
C THR A 135 14.28 3.91 -26.86
N GLN A 136 13.01 3.76 -27.27
CA GLN A 136 12.66 3.46 -28.67
C GLN A 136 13.01 4.61 -29.62
N ALA A 137 12.75 5.85 -29.22
CA ALA A 137 13.07 7.03 -30.02
C ALA A 137 14.59 7.24 -30.22
N ARG A 138 15.43 6.74 -29.30
CA ARG A 138 16.90 6.78 -29.44
C ARG A 138 17.46 5.69 -30.34
N ALA A 139 16.67 4.66 -30.65
CA ALA A 139 17.06 3.54 -31.50
C ALA A 139 16.62 3.69 -32.96
N ALA A 140 15.88 4.74 -33.29
CA ALA A 140 15.41 5.11 -34.63
C ALA A 140 16.17 6.34 -35.15
#